data_AF-A0AAD9V4M2-F1
#
_entry.id   AF-A0AAD9V4M2-F1
#
_cell.length_a   1.000
_cell.length_b   1.000
_cell.length_c   1.000
_cell.angle_alpha   90.00
_cell.angle_beta   90.00
_cell.angle_gamma   90.00
#
_symmetry.space_group_name_H-M   'P 1'
#
loop_
_entity.id
_entity.type
_entity.pdbx_description
1 polymer ?
#
loop_
_entity_poly.entity_id
_entity_poly.type
_entity_poly.pdbx_seq_one_letter_code
_entity_poly.pdbx_strand_id
1 'polypeptide(L)'
;MASKKDTSQDEESSEASGRKEEDESDGAVGYLQQVLDKLKLFTETASEKEAASVDETEKPEQLLEDVTFEGVANYIKNGKCSKIIVMTGAGISTAAGIPDFRSAGTGLYDNLEKYNLPNPQAVFEINFFKSNPNPFYTVAKELYPGKFLPTITHYFIRMLNDKGLLLRNYTQNIDTLERVAGLPGNALIEAHGSFHTARCLDCGKEYPHEWVKSMKNWLGFFHEIFADKVPYCPECNGIVKPG
;
A
#
# COMPACT_ATOMS: atom_id res chain seq x y z
N MET A 1 12.56 -7.14 -76.39
CA MET A 1 11.38 -6.30 -76.07
C MET A 1 11.72 -5.61 -74.75
N ALA A 2 12.20 -4.36 -74.72
CA ALA A 2 11.42 -3.11 -74.87
C ALA A 2 10.14 -3.19 -74.00
N SER A 3 9.83 -2.34 -73.03
CA SER A 3 10.26 -0.99 -72.61
C SER A 3 9.73 -0.78 -71.17
N LYS A 4 10.48 -0.19 -70.24
CA LYS A 4 10.34 1.21 -69.74
C LYS A 4 8.90 1.70 -69.45
N LYS A 5 8.65 2.08 -68.19
CA LYS A 5 8.46 3.48 -67.72
C LYS A 5 8.12 3.46 -66.21
N ASP A 6 8.91 4.04 -65.31
CA ASP A 6 9.13 5.49 -65.03
C ASP A 6 7.90 6.12 -64.31
N THR A 7 8.05 6.38 -63.00
CA THR A 7 8.10 7.73 -62.33
C THR A 7 6.72 8.41 -62.28
N SER A 8 6.30 9.18 -61.28
CA SER A 8 6.92 9.96 -60.20
C SER A 8 5.77 10.50 -59.32
N GLN A 9 6.07 10.78 -58.05
CA GLN A 9 5.74 11.97 -57.24
C GLN A 9 4.46 12.79 -57.54
N ASP A 10 3.76 13.18 -56.47
CA ASP A 10 3.39 14.57 -56.08
C ASP A 10 2.34 14.51 -54.92
N GLU A 11 2.70 14.95 -53.72
CA GLU A 11 2.35 16.25 -53.09
C GLU A 11 0.90 16.33 -52.56
N GLU A 12 0.76 16.27 -51.23
CA GLU A 12 0.29 17.36 -50.32
C GLU A 12 -1.20 17.29 -49.97
N SER A 13 -1.50 17.09 -48.69
CA SER A 13 -2.32 18.05 -47.92
C SER A 13 -2.30 17.71 -46.44
N SER A 14 -2.00 18.76 -45.69
CA SER A 14 -2.05 18.92 -44.25
C SER A 14 -3.42 18.62 -43.66
N GLU A 15 -3.45 17.96 -42.50
CA GLU A 15 -4.39 18.31 -41.45
C GLU A 15 -3.77 18.02 -40.08
N ALA A 16 -3.41 19.11 -39.40
CA ALA A 16 -3.01 19.13 -38.02
C ALA A 16 -4.24 18.85 -37.14
N SER A 17 -4.14 17.89 -36.22
CA SER A 17 -4.99 17.86 -35.04
C SER A 17 -4.12 17.60 -33.82
N GLY A 18 -4.21 18.54 -32.88
CA GLY A 18 -3.28 18.70 -31.76
C GLY A 18 -3.31 17.52 -30.79
N ARG A 19 -2.12 17.11 -30.36
CA ARG A 19 -1.92 16.42 -29.10
C ARG A 19 -2.34 17.37 -27.98
N LYS A 20 -3.43 17.05 -27.28
CA LYS A 20 -3.66 17.60 -25.95
C LYS A 20 -2.74 16.84 -25.01
N GLU A 21 -1.72 17.53 -24.53
CA GLU A 21 -1.09 17.20 -23.25
C GLU A 21 -2.18 17.42 -22.19
N GLU A 22 -2.72 16.33 -21.65
CA GLU A 22 -3.61 16.41 -20.50
C GLU A 22 -2.74 16.56 -19.25
N ASP A 23 -2.87 17.72 -18.61
CA ASP A 23 -2.22 18.09 -17.36
C ASP A 23 -2.50 17.04 -16.26
N GLU A 24 -1.51 16.19 -15.97
CA GLU A 24 -1.49 15.27 -14.81
C GLU A 24 -1.54 16.01 -13.44
N SER A 25 -1.48 17.35 -13.42
CA SER A 25 -1.52 18.16 -12.21
C SER A 25 -2.94 18.36 -11.64
N ASP A 26 -3.98 18.19 -12.45
CA ASP A 26 -5.36 18.54 -12.07
C ASP A 26 -6.02 17.43 -11.21
N GLY A 27 -5.61 16.17 -11.41
CA GLY A 27 -6.11 15.03 -10.65
C GLY A 27 -5.70 15.03 -9.18
N ALA A 28 -4.47 15.48 -8.89
CA ALA A 28 -3.96 15.56 -7.52
C ALA A 28 -4.65 16.67 -6.72
N VAL A 29 -4.92 17.82 -7.36
CA VAL A 29 -5.65 18.94 -6.75
C VAL A 29 -7.12 18.56 -6.50
N GLY A 30 -7.77 17.90 -7.46
CA GLY A 30 -9.13 17.40 -7.31
C GLY A 30 -9.26 16.34 -6.20
N TYR A 31 -8.28 15.45 -6.07
CA TYR A 31 -8.24 14.46 -5.00
C TYR A 31 -8.04 15.10 -3.62
N LEU A 32 -7.13 16.08 -3.53
CA LEU A 32 -6.89 16.81 -2.29
C LEU A 32 -8.15 17.56 -1.84
N GLN A 33 -8.86 18.20 -2.79
CA GLN A 33 -10.13 18.86 -2.52
C GLN A 33 -11.20 17.87 -2.04
N GLN A 34 -11.32 16.70 -2.66
CA GLN A 34 -12.23 15.64 -2.20
C GLN A 34 -11.90 15.14 -0.79
N VAL A 35 -10.62 15.03 -0.44
CA VAL A 35 -10.19 14.62 0.91
C VAL A 35 -10.54 15.72 1.92
N LEU A 36 -10.30 16.99 1.59
CA LEU A 36 -10.67 18.13 2.42
C LEU A 36 -12.18 18.25 2.62
N ASP A 37 -12.97 18.01 1.58
CA ASP A 37 -14.44 18.06 1.66
C ASP A 37 -14.99 16.89 2.48
N LYS A 38 -14.39 15.69 2.37
CA LYS A 38 -14.74 14.57 3.26
C LYS A 38 -14.37 14.86 4.71
N LEU A 39 -13.23 15.48 4.98
CA LEU A 39 -12.84 15.88 6.34
C LEU A 39 -13.83 16.90 6.93
N LYS A 40 -14.32 17.86 6.12
CA LYS A 40 -15.39 18.78 6.53
C LYS A 40 -16.70 18.06 6.82
N LEU A 41 -17.08 17.09 5.99
CA LEU A 41 -18.30 16.30 6.20
C LEU A 41 -18.22 15.44 7.47
N PHE A 42 -17.04 14.91 7.83
CA PHE A 42 -16.81 14.21 9.09
C PHE A 42 -16.92 15.13 10.30
N THR A 43 -16.46 16.39 10.19
CA THR A 43 -16.65 17.38 11.26
C THR A 43 -18.11 17.79 11.42
N GLU A 44 -18.90 17.82 10.34
CA GLU A 44 -20.33 18.16 10.38
C GLU A 44 -21.18 17.01 10.94
N THR A 45 -20.92 15.77 10.49
CA THR A 45 -21.67 14.57 10.95
C THR A 45 -21.34 14.15 12.39
N ALA A 46 -20.18 14.54 12.93
CA ALA A 46 -19.89 14.40 14.35
C ALA A 46 -20.75 15.34 15.23
N SER A 47 -21.21 16.47 14.68
CA SER A 47 -21.99 17.45 15.46
C SER A 47 -23.46 17.03 15.71
N GLU A 48 -24.03 16.12 14.92
CA GLU A 48 -25.46 15.81 14.99
C GLU A 48 -25.84 14.68 15.97
N LYS A 49 -24.88 14.01 16.62
CA LYS A 49 -25.19 12.94 17.61
C LYS A 49 -24.59 13.12 19.01
N GLU A 50 -23.84 14.18 19.26
CA GLU A 50 -23.36 14.56 20.60
C GLU A 50 -23.99 15.88 21.10
N ALA A 51 -25.16 16.26 20.57
CA ALA A 51 -25.93 17.44 20.99
C ALA A 51 -26.66 17.26 22.35
N ALA A 52 -25.95 16.72 23.34
CA ALA A 52 -26.33 16.81 24.74
C ALA A 52 -25.05 17.07 25.56
N SER A 53 -24.78 18.36 25.80
CA SER A 53 -23.76 18.95 26.71
C SER A 53 -22.39 19.34 26.16
N VAL A 54 -22.25 19.67 24.86
CA VAL A 54 -21.06 20.41 24.39
C VAL A 54 -21.38 21.91 24.37
N ASP A 55 -20.65 22.68 25.17
CA ASP A 55 -20.67 24.14 25.21
C ASP A 55 -20.30 24.69 23.82
N GLU A 56 -21.25 25.33 23.12
CA GLU A 56 -21.10 25.86 21.75
C GLU A 56 -20.10 27.04 21.64
N THR A 57 -19.34 27.34 22.69
CA THR A 57 -18.43 28.50 22.74
C THR A 57 -16.97 28.19 22.41
N GLU A 58 -16.56 26.92 22.32
CA GLU A 58 -15.16 26.57 22.01
C GLU A 58 -14.94 26.36 20.50
N LYS A 59 -14.46 27.42 19.82
CA LYS A 59 -13.88 27.28 18.48
C LYS A 59 -12.66 26.35 18.57
N PRO A 60 -12.45 25.44 17.59
CA PRO A 60 -11.27 24.59 17.58
C PRO A 60 -10.01 25.45 17.61
N GLU A 61 -9.15 25.20 18.60
CA GLU A 61 -7.91 25.94 18.80
C GLU A 61 -7.01 25.80 17.56
N GLN A 62 -6.66 26.92 16.94
CA GLN A 62 -5.73 26.93 15.81
C GLN A 62 -4.30 26.70 16.34
N LEU A 63 -3.83 25.45 16.26
CA LEU A 63 -2.50 25.05 16.76
C LEU A 63 -1.34 25.51 15.86
N LEU A 64 -1.57 25.54 14.55
CA LEU A 64 -0.56 25.94 13.56
C LEU A 64 -0.68 27.44 13.28
N GLU A 65 0.46 28.13 13.30
CA GLU A 65 0.55 29.55 12.92
C GLU A 65 0.03 29.74 11.49
N ASP A 66 0.46 28.87 10.57
CA ASP A 66 -0.03 28.79 9.19
C ASP A 66 -0.29 27.33 8.78
N VAL A 67 -1.34 27.08 7.98
CA VAL A 67 -1.67 25.74 7.44
C VAL A 67 -0.84 25.48 6.17
N THR A 68 0.48 25.45 6.34
CA THR A 68 1.47 25.23 5.29
C THR A 68 2.47 24.15 5.70
N PHE A 69 3.28 23.68 4.75
CA PHE A 69 4.36 22.75 5.05
C PHE A 69 5.34 23.34 6.08
N GLU A 70 5.69 24.62 5.90
CA GLU A 70 6.55 25.37 6.80
C GLU A 70 5.94 25.51 8.18
N GLY A 71 4.63 25.78 8.27
CA GLY A 71 3.90 25.86 9.53
C GLY A 71 3.97 24.56 10.33
N VAL A 72 3.75 23.41 9.68
CA VAL A 72 3.90 22.08 10.30
C VAL A 72 5.35 21.82 10.72
N ALA A 73 6.31 22.12 9.85
CA ALA A 73 7.73 21.92 10.15
C ALA A 73 8.17 22.78 11.36
N ASN A 74 7.72 24.03 11.45
CA ASN A 74 8.00 24.93 12.57
C ASN A 74 7.32 24.43 13.85
N TYR A 75 6.08 23.96 13.77
CA TYR A 75 5.37 23.38 14.91
C TYR A 75 6.13 22.19 15.52
N ILE A 76 6.69 21.31 14.67
CA ILE A 76 7.53 20.18 15.10
C ILE A 76 8.88 20.68 15.67
N LYS A 77 9.57 21.57 14.95
CA LYS A 77 10.91 22.09 15.35
C LYS A 77 10.88 22.87 16.67
N ASN A 78 9.80 23.59 16.94
CA ASN A 78 9.63 24.39 18.15
C ASN A 78 9.24 23.53 19.37
N GLY A 79 9.22 22.21 19.25
CA GLY A 79 8.93 21.29 20.35
C GLY A 79 7.47 21.24 20.77
N LYS A 80 6.57 21.89 20.02
CA LYS A 80 5.12 21.85 20.27
C LYS A 80 4.51 20.49 19.92
N CYS A 81 5.22 19.65 19.16
CA CYS A 81 4.84 18.27 18.82
C CYS A 81 5.93 17.27 19.24
N SER A 82 5.55 16.28 20.05
CA SER A 82 6.47 15.22 20.53
C SER A 82 5.97 13.79 20.29
N LYS A 83 4.76 13.63 19.75
CA LYS A 83 4.11 12.32 19.55
C LYS A 83 3.41 12.28 18.19
N ILE A 84 4.16 11.95 17.16
CA ILE A 84 3.68 11.89 15.78
C ILE A 84 3.14 10.49 15.50
N ILE A 85 1.89 10.41 15.05
CA ILE A 85 1.34 9.21 14.43
C ILE A 85 1.43 9.39 12.91
N VAL A 86 1.95 8.39 12.22
CA VAL A 86 1.99 8.34 10.75
C VAL A 86 1.04 7.24 10.28
N MET A 87 0.24 7.52 9.25
CA MET A 87 -0.64 6.55 8.61
C MET A 87 -0.21 6.40 7.15
N THR A 88 0.16 5.19 6.74
CA THR A 88 0.74 4.91 5.43
C THR A 88 -0.07 3.90 4.64
N GLY A 89 -0.01 4.03 3.32
CA GLY A 89 -0.60 3.09 2.36
C GLY A 89 0.29 2.96 1.12
N ALA A 90 -0.23 2.31 0.08
CA ALA A 90 0.59 1.86 -1.05
C ALA A 90 1.38 2.99 -1.75
N GLY A 91 0.87 4.23 -1.68
CA GLY A 91 1.52 5.41 -2.27
C GLY A 91 2.96 5.67 -1.82
N ILE A 92 3.35 5.23 -0.61
CA ILE A 92 4.74 5.40 -0.14
C ILE A 92 5.72 4.39 -0.76
N SER A 93 5.20 3.33 -1.38
CA SER A 93 5.95 2.20 -1.95
C SER A 93 5.99 2.19 -3.48
N THR A 94 5.22 3.05 -4.16
CA THR A 94 5.20 3.14 -5.63
C THR A 94 6.59 3.45 -6.21
N ALA A 95 7.33 4.38 -5.59
CA ALA A 95 8.69 4.73 -5.98
C ALA A 95 9.72 3.61 -5.73
N ALA A 96 9.38 2.58 -4.94
CA ALA A 96 10.22 1.39 -4.78
C ALA A 96 10.08 0.41 -5.97
N GLY A 97 9.19 0.70 -6.93
CA GLY A 97 8.88 -0.21 -8.03
C GLY A 97 7.92 -1.33 -7.63
N ILE A 98 7.30 -1.24 -6.45
CA ILE A 98 6.20 -2.13 -6.08
C ILE A 98 4.99 -1.67 -6.88
N PRO A 99 4.48 -2.49 -7.82
CA PRO A 99 3.28 -2.14 -8.55
C PRO A 99 2.15 -1.94 -7.55
N ASP A 100 1.32 -0.93 -7.79
CA ASP A 100 0.09 -0.84 -7.02
C ASP A 100 -0.80 -2.06 -7.34
N PHE A 101 -1.92 -2.19 -6.64
CA PHE A 101 -2.82 -3.29 -6.94
C PHE A 101 -3.62 -3.05 -8.23
N ARG A 102 -3.88 -1.78 -8.60
CA ARG A 102 -5.07 -1.39 -9.38
C ARG A 102 -4.78 -0.82 -10.77
N SER A 103 -3.55 -0.40 -11.05
CA SER A 103 -3.18 0.25 -12.30
C SER A 103 -3.28 -0.73 -13.47
N ALA A 104 -3.96 -0.35 -14.55
CA ALA A 104 -4.09 -1.19 -15.73
C ALA A 104 -2.73 -1.36 -16.43
N GLY A 105 -2.42 -2.59 -16.84
CA GLY A 105 -1.19 -3.00 -17.53
C GLY A 105 0.05 -3.18 -16.63
N THR A 106 0.00 -2.72 -15.38
CA THR A 106 1.16 -2.75 -14.45
C THR A 106 0.81 -3.19 -13.03
N GLY A 107 -0.47 -3.17 -12.67
CA GLY A 107 -0.96 -3.48 -11.34
C GLY A 107 -0.94 -4.98 -11.08
N LEU A 108 -0.84 -5.34 -9.79
CA LEU A 108 -0.72 -6.74 -9.39
C LEU A 108 -1.91 -7.61 -9.81
N TYR A 109 -3.10 -7.01 -10.01
CA TYR A 109 -4.31 -7.73 -10.41
C TYR A 109 -4.28 -8.28 -11.83
N ASP A 110 -3.51 -7.68 -12.74
CA ASP A 110 -3.40 -8.18 -14.13
C ASP A 110 -2.74 -9.57 -14.16
N ASN A 111 -1.83 -9.84 -13.23
CA ASN A 111 -1.19 -11.16 -13.08
C ASN A 111 -2.14 -12.23 -12.51
N LEU A 112 -3.37 -11.85 -12.12
CA LEU A 112 -4.36 -12.74 -11.52
C LEU A 112 -5.50 -13.12 -12.48
N GLU A 113 -5.49 -12.65 -13.72
CA GLU A 113 -6.50 -13.02 -14.74
C GLU A 113 -6.65 -14.55 -14.87
N LYS A 114 -5.53 -15.28 -14.75
CA LYS A 114 -5.50 -16.76 -14.78
C LYS A 114 -6.35 -17.44 -13.69
N TYR A 115 -6.71 -16.74 -12.63
CA TYR A 115 -7.51 -17.26 -11.52
C TYR A 115 -9.01 -16.96 -11.65
N ASN A 116 -9.42 -16.26 -12.71
CA ASN A 116 -10.82 -15.93 -13.01
C ASN A 116 -11.57 -15.38 -11.76
N LEU A 117 -10.95 -14.41 -11.10
CA LEU A 117 -11.46 -13.83 -9.87
C LEU A 117 -12.81 -13.12 -10.12
N PRO A 118 -13.79 -13.22 -9.21
CA PRO A 118 -15.07 -12.53 -9.36
C PRO A 118 -14.91 -11.00 -9.33
N ASN A 119 -13.91 -10.52 -8.59
CA ASN A 119 -13.42 -9.16 -8.60
C ASN A 119 -11.96 -9.17 -8.12
N PRO A 120 -11.17 -8.11 -8.37
CA PRO A 120 -9.76 -8.11 -7.99
C PRO A 120 -9.51 -8.14 -6.47
N GLN A 121 -10.43 -7.60 -5.66
CA GLN A 121 -10.33 -7.57 -4.21
C GLN A 121 -10.57 -8.95 -3.56
N ALA A 122 -11.19 -9.88 -4.29
CA ALA A 122 -11.50 -11.23 -3.81
C ALA A 122 -10.25 -11.98 -3.32
N VAL A 123 -9.06 -11.67 -3.85
CA VAL A 123 -7.80 -12.24 -3.40
C VAL A 123 -7.49 -11.96 -1.91
N PHE A 124 -8.07 -10.91 -1.35
CA PHE A 124 -7.92 -10.51 0.05
C PHE A 124 -9.16 -10.83 0.91
N GLU A 125 -10.20 -11.43 0.33
CA GLU A 125 -11.38 -11.86 1.07
C GLU A 125 -11.12 -13.18 1.78
N ILE A 126 -11.33 -13.24 3.10
CA ILE A 126 -11.05 -14.45 3.90
C ILE A 126 -11.87 -15.67 3.45
N ASN A 127 -13.10 -15.48 2.98
CA ASN A 127 -13.95 -16.56 2.50
C ASN A 127 -13.43 -17.13 1.18
N PHE A 128 -12.97 -16.26 0.28
CA PHE A 128 -12.33 -16.67 -0.96
C PHE A 128 -10.97 -17.34 -0.67
N PHE A 129 -10.18 -16.81 0.26
CA PHE A 129 -8.91 -17.41 0.66
C PHE A 129 -9.08 -18.85 1.19
N LYS A 130 -10.14 -19.10 1.97
CA LYS A 130 -10.45 -20.45 2.49
C LYS A 130 -10.86 -21.42 1.38
N SER A 131 -11.53 -20.96 0.33
CA SER A 131 -11.97 -21.82 -0.78
C SER A 131 -10.90 -22.01 -1.84
N ASN A 132 -10.14 -20.96 -2.16
CA ASN A 132 -9.06 -20.97 -3.13
C ASN A 132 -7.93 -20.01 -2.68
N PRO A 133 -6.94 -20.51 -1.91
CA PRO A 133 -5.84 -19.68 -1.41
C PRO A 133 -4.74 -19.37 -2.46
N ASN A 134 -4.72 -20.07 -3.60
CA ASN A 134 -3.65 -19.93 -4.61
C ASN A 134 -3.44 -18.50 -5.14
N PRO A 135 -4.50 -17.71 -5.43
CA PRO A 135 -4.32 -16.34 -5.92
C PRO A 135 -3.60 -15.45 -4.91
N PHE A 136 -3.91 -15.62 -3.62
CA PHE A 136 -3.26 -14.87 -2.54
C PHE A 136 -1.77 -15.21 -2.45
N TYR A 137 -1.39 -16.48 -2.52
CA TYR A 137 0.02 -16.87 -2.45
C TYR A 137 0.81 -16.44 -3.69
N THR A 138 0.16 -16.31 -4.84
CA THR A 138 0.77 -15.73 -6.05
C THR A 138 1.09 -14.25 -5.84
N VAL A 139 0.15 -13.48 -5.31
CA VAL A 139 0.35 -12.08 -4.91
C VAL A 139 1.44 -11.95 -3.85
N ALA A 140 1.39 -12.77 -2.81
CA ALA A 140 2.35 -12.76 -1.71
C ALA A 140 3.80 -12.99 -2.16
N LYS A 141 4.01 -13.91 -3.11
CA LYS A 141 5.31 -14.20 -3.72
C LYS A 141 5.89 -13.00 -4.47
N GLU A 142 5.05 -12.22 -5.13
CA GLU A 142 5.52 -11.03 -5.84
C GLU A 142 5.97 -9.92 -4.88
N LEU A 143 5.31 -9.80 -3.74
CA LEU A 143 5.58 -8.79 -2.72
C LEU A 143 6.61 -9.23 -1.67
N TYR A 144 7.30 -10.35 -1.88
CA TYR A 144 8.20 -10.92 -0.87
C TYR A 144 9.37 -9.98 -0.52
N PRO A 145 9.75 -9.84 0.78
CA PRO A 145 10.80 -8.93 1.21
C PRO A 145 12.16 -9.23 0.56
N GLY A 146 12.88 -8.19 0.15
CA GLY A 146 14.22 -8.28 -0.46
C GLY A 146 14.26 -8.08 -1.98
N LYS A 147 13.10 -8.02 -2.66
CA LYS A 147 13.00 -7.56 -4.05
C LYS A 147 13.08 -6.04 -4.19
N PHE A 148 12.63 -5.32 -3.17
CA PHE A 148 12.44 -3.88 -3.21
C PHE A 148 13.17 -3.18 -2.06
N LEU A 149 13.58 -1.94 -2.30
CA LEU A 149 14.25 -1.11 -1.31
C LEU A 149 13.28 -0.08 -0.72
N PRO A 150 13.39 0.26 0.57
CA PRO A 150 12.57 1.31 1.16
C PRO A 150 12.77 2.66 0.46
N THR A 151 11.68 3.42 0.34
CA THR A 151 11.70 4.77 -0.25
C THR A 151 12.19 5.82 0.75
N ILE A 152 12.41 7.05 0.28
CA ILE A 152 12.73 8.21 1.14
C ILE A 152 11.69 8.38 2.26
N THR A 153 10.41 8.16 1.97
CA THR A 153 9.33 8.26 2.96
C THR A 153 9.49 7.24 4.09
N HIS A 154 9.90 6.00 3.78
CA HIS A 154 10.17 4.99 4.80
C HIS A 154 11.33 5.41 5.72
N TYR A 155 12.41 5.93 5.13
CA TYR A 155 13.55 6.44 5.89
C TYR A 155 13.22 7.72 6.68
N PHE A 156 12.29 8.55 6.19
CA PHE A 156 11.78 9.69 6.94
C PHE A 156 11.04 9.24 8.22
N ILE A 157 10.19 8.22 8.12
CA ILE A 157 9.50 7.63 9.28
C ILE A 157 10.51 7.03 10.27
N ARG A 158 11.52 6.32 9.76
CA ARG A 158 12.63 5.82 10.59
C ARG A 158 13.37 6.96 11.30
N MET A 159 13.64 8.06 10.61
CA MET A 159 14.28 9.24 11.21
C MET A 159 13.40 9.86 12.30
N LEU A 160 12.07 9.91 12.15
CA LEU A 160 11.18 10.37 13.21
C LEU A 160 11.30 9.49 14.47
N ASN A 161 11.42 8.17 14.29
CA ASN A 161 11.68 7.24 15.38
C ASN A 161 13.03 7.52 16.06
N ASP A 162 14.09 7.67 15.27
CA ASP A 162 15.45 7.92 15.80
C ASP A 162 15.56 9.27 16.53
N LYS A 163 14.70 10.23 16.19
CA LYS A 163 14.56 11.52 16.90
C LYS A 163 13.62 11.47 18.11
N GLY A 164 13.01 10.32 18.42
CA GLY A 164 12.07 10.16 19.52
C GLY A 164 10.74 10.89 19.32
N LEU A 165 10.40 11.27 18.08
CA LEU A 165 9.18 11.99 17.74
C LEU A 165 8.05 11.05 17.30
N LEU A 166 8.39 9.87 16.77
CA LEU A 166 7.40 8.91 16.30
C LEU A 166 6.76 8.18 17.48
N LEU A 167 5.44 8.32 17.61
CA LEU A 167 4.64 7.51 18.53
C LEU A 167 4.28 6.16 17.90
N ARG A 168 3.84 6.17 16.63
CA ARG A 168 3.48 4.96 15.90
C ARG A 168 3.37 5.21 14.40
N ASN A 169 3.75 4.23 13.60
CA ASN A 169 3.39 4.12 12.19
C ASN A 169 2.31 3.05 12.04
N TYR A 170 1.15 3.41 11.49
CA TYR A 170 0.11 2.48 11.07
C TYR A 170 0.19 2.32 9.56
N THR A 171 0.53 1.12 9.10
CA THR A 171 0.63 0.84 7.67
C THR A 171 -0.47 -0.09 7.19
N GLN A 172 -1.04 0.24 6.04
CA GLN A 172 -1.90 -0.67 5.26
C GLN A 172 -1.08 -1.57 4.33
N ASN A 173 0.23 -1.35 4.22
CA ASN A 173 1.09 -2.10 3.32
C ASN A 173 1.45 -3.46 3.93
N ILE A 174 1.68 -4.43 3.04
CA ILE A 174 2.11 -5.79 3.38
C ILE A 174 3.51 -6.11 2.83
N ASP A 175 4.19 -5.11 2.25
CA ASP A 175 5.51 -5.22 1.62
C ASP A 175 6.68 -5.26 2.62
N THR A 176 6.42 -4.92 3.89
CA THR A 176 7.37 -4.89 5.01
C THR A 176 8.52 -3.88 4.88
N LEU A 177 8.43 -2.91 3.96
CA LEU A 177 9.51 -1.95 3.71
C LEU A 177 9.82 -1.07 4.94
N GLU A 178 8.87 -0.85 5.84
CA GLU A 178 9.11 -0.18 7.12
C GLU A 178 10.09 -0.96 8.00
N ARG A 179 9.97 -2.30 8.02
CA ARG A 179 10.90 -3.18 8.75
C ARG A 179 12.27 -3.20 8.09
N VAL A 180 12.32 -3.21 6.76
CA VAL A 180 13.57 -3.14 6.00
C VAL A 180 14.29 -1.80 6.22
N ALA A 181 13.55 -0.70 6.36
CA ALA A 181 14.09 0.61 6.79
C ALA A 181 14.57 0.62 8.26
N GLY A 182 14.34 -0.48 8.99
CA GLY A 182 14.78 -0.66 10.38
C GLY A 182 13.85 -0.02 11.41
N LEU A 183 12.57 0.19 11.07
CA LEU A 183 11.60 0.65 12.06
C LEU A 183 11.35 -0.47 13.09
N PRO A 184 11.47 -0.19 14.40
CA PRO A 184 11.32 -1.23 15.41
C PRO A 184 9.86 -1.66 15.55
N GLY A 185 9.64 -2.94 15.90
CA GLY A 185 8.28 -3.52 15.94
C GLY A 185 7.33 -2.85 16.93
N ASN A 186 7.84 -2.21 17.99
CA ASN A 186 7.02 -1.43 18.92
C ASN A 186 6.55 -0.09 18.34
N ALA A 187 7.16 0.40 17.26
CA ALA A 187 6.78 1.64 16.57
C ALA A 187 5.93 1.39 15.31
N LEU A 188 5.64 0.13 14.96
CA LEU A 188 4.94 -0.25 13.74
C LEU A 188 3.68 -1.07 14.05
N ILE A 189 2.58 -0.74 13.40
CA ILE A 189 1.34 -1.53 13.34
C ILE A 189 1.04 -1.83 11.89
N GLU A 190 1.08 -3.11 11.54
CA GLU A 190 0.75 -3.63 10.20
C GLU A 190 -0.74 -3.97 10.19
N ALA A 191 -1.58 -2.97 9.83
CA ALA A 191 -3.03 -3.05 9.98
C ALA A 191 -3.68 -4.13 9.10
N HIS A 192 -3.03 -4.49 7.99
CA HIS A 192 -3.46 -5.57 7.10
C HIS A 192 -2.67 -6.86 7.30
N GLY A 193 -1.93 -6.95 8.41
CA GLY A 193 -1.10 -8.10 8.72
C GLY A 193 0.27 -8.06 8.04
N SER A 194 1.06 -9.10 8.25
CA SER A 194 2.38 -9.21 7.63
C SER A 194 2.85 -10.65 7.50
N PHE A 195 3.83 -10.84 6.60
CA PHE A 195 4.53 -12.12 6.44
C PHE A 195 5.46 -12.46 7.61
N HIS A 196 5.49 -11.63 8.67
CA HIS A 196 6.38 -11.86 9.81
C HIS A 196 5.93 -13.04 10.69
N THR A 197 4.63 -13.31 10.74
CA THR A 197 4.06 -14.47 11.45
C THR A 197 3.09 -15.20 10.53
N ALA A 198 2.73 -16.43 10.88
CA ALA A 198 1.64 -17.13 10.22
C ALA A 198 0.79 -17.89 11.25
N ARG A 199 -0.44 -18.23 10.89
CA ARG A 199 -1.39 -18.91 11.76
C ARG A 199 -2.19 -19.95 10.99
N CYS A 200 -2.34 -21.14 11.56
CA CYS A 200 -3.27 -22.13 11.03
C CYS A 200 -4.71 -21.64 11.21
N LEU A 201 -5.52 -21.68 10.16
CA LEU A 201 -6.92 -21.28 10.21
C LEU A 201 -7.82 -22.25 10.99
N ASP A 202 -7.39 -23.50 11.15
CA ASP A 202 -8.18 -24.55 11.80
C ASP A 202 -7.84 -24.68 13.29
N CYS A 203 -6.57 -24.94 13.62
CA CYS A 203 -6.16 -25.12 15.02
C CYS A 203 -5.67 -23.83 15.70
N GLY A 204 -5.50 -22.74 14.95
CA GLY A 204 -5.05 -21.46 15.50
C GLY A 204 -3.57 -21.41 15.90
N LYS A 205 -2.79 -22.48 15.64
CA LYS A 205 -1.36 -22.52 15.97
C LYS A 205 -0.61 -21.39 15.24
N GLU A 206 0.14 -20.63 16.01
CA GLU A 206 0.99 -19.55 15.51
C GLU A 206 2.39 -20.07 15.16
N TYR A 207 2.91 -19.52 14.07
CA TYR A 207 4.21 -19.83 13.52
C TYR A 207 5.03 -18.53 13.50
N PRO A 208 6.05 -18.40 14.34
CA PRO A 208 6.84 -17.18 14.44
C PRO A 208 7.75 -16.99 13.23
N HIS A 209 8.29 -15.79 13.06
CA HIS A 209 9.20 -15.44 11.98
C HIS A 209 10.37 -16.43 11.80
N GLU A 210 10.93 -16.97 12.89
CA GLU A 210 11.99 -17.97 12.81
C GLU A 210 11.50 -19.33 12.31
N TRP A 211 10.23 -19.68 12.49
CA TRP A 211 9.63 -20.84 11.83
C TRP A 211 9.42 -20.57 10.34
N VAL A 212 9.02 -19.34 10.01
CA VAL A 212 8.92 -18.82 8.64
C VAL A 212 10.32 -18.76 7.96
N LYS A 213 11.41 -18.55 8.73
CA LYS A 213 12.78 -18.29 8.23
C LYS A 213 13.80 -19.44 8.42
N SER A 214 13.62 -20.38 9.36
CA SER A 214 14.69 -21.32 9.73
C SER A 214 14.93 -22.43 8.70
N MET A 215 16.17 -22.44 8.20
CA MET A 215 16.70 -23.22 7.08
C MET A 215 16.61 -24.76 7.19
N LYS A 216 16.22 -25.35 8.33
CA LYS A 216 16.10 -26.82 8.49
C LYS A 216 14.70 -27.39 8.21
N ASN A 217 13.68 -26.53 8.13
CA ASN A 217 12.32 -26.86 7.68
C ASN A 217 11.97 -26.14 6.35
N TRP A 218 12.99 -25.60 5.67
CA TRP A 218 12.90 -24.72 4.51
C TRP A 218 12.31 -25.37 3.25
N LEU A 219 12.24 -26.70 3.19
CA LEU A 219 11.74 -27.43 2.02
C LEU A 219 10.21 -27.48 1.90
N GLY A 220 9.46 -27.00 2.90
CA GLY A 220 7.98 -27.03 2.91
C GLY A 220 7.38 -25.70 2.50
N PHE A 221 7.31 -24.73 3.42
CA PHE A 221 6.41 -23.58 3.31
C PHE A 221 6.72 -22.58 2.18
N PHE A 222 7.99 -22.20 1.99
CA PHE A 222 8.39 -21.26 0.94
C PHE A 222 8.82 -21.94 -0.35
N HIS A 223 9.31 -23.18 -0.31
CA HIS A 223 9.37 -23.98 -1.53
C HIS A 223 7.96 -24.15 -2.10
N GLU A 224 6.94 -24.32 -1.25
CA GLU A 224 5.56 -24.34 -1.68
C GLU A 224 5.14 -23.00 -2.29
N ILE A 225 5.20 -21.87 -1.58
CA ILE A 225 4.77 -20.58 -2.15
C ILE A 225 5.57 -20.18 -3.40
N PHE A 226 6.90 -20.39 -3.42
CA PHE A 226 7.72 -20.11 -4.61
C PHE A 226 7.62 -21.18 -5.70
N ALA A 227 7.11 -22.39 -5.40
CA ALA A 227 6.71 -23.43 -6.35
C ALA A 227 5.18 -23.52 -6.52
N ASP A 228 4.47 -22.43 -6.21
CA ASP A 228 3.03 -22.26 -6.43
C ASP A 228 2.13 -23.29 -5.70
N LYS A 229 2.46 -23.58 -4.43
CA LYS A 229 1.73 -24.48 -3.52
C LYS A 229 1.34 -23.76 -2.24
N VAL A 230 0.27 -24.27 -1.63
CA VAL A 230 -0.38 -23.72 -0.45
C VAL A 230 0.20 -24.39 0.80
N PRO A 231 0.61 -23.61 1.82
CA PRO A 231 1.12 -24.19 3.03
C PRO A 231 0.05 -24.72 3.96
N TYR A 232 0.31 -25.91 4.51
CA TYR A 232 -0.57 -26.61 5.44
C TYR A 232 0.08 -26.82 6.82
N CYS A 233 -0.76 -26.84 7.84
CA CYS A 233 -0.36 -27.06 9.22
C CYS A 233 0.09 -28.51 9.41
N PRO A 234 1.30 -28.78 9.94
CA PRO A 234 1.77 -30.14 10.17
C PRO A 234 0.95 -30.95 11.19
N GLU A 235 0.15 -30.28 12.03
CA GLU A 235 -0.61 -30.95 13.10
C GLU A 235 -2.04 -31.30 12.70
N CYS A 236 -2.71 -30.44 11.93
CA CYS A 236 -4.12 -30.63 11.56
C CYS A 236 -4.39 -30.56 10.06
N ASN A 237 -3.36 -30.35 9.24
CA ASN A 237 -3.44 -30.18 7.78
C ASN A 237 -4.34 -29.00 7.32
N GLY A 238 -4.62 -28.05 8.22
CA GLY A 238 -5.35 -26.82 7.89
C GLY A 238 -4.48 -25.78 7.18
N ILE A 239 -5.10 -24.89 6.39
CA ILE A 239 -4.39 -23.83 5.66
C ILE A 239 -3.71 -22.88 6.65
N VAL A 240 -2.46 -22.50 6.37
CA VAL A 240 -1.68 -21.58 7.21
C VAL A 240 -1.58 -20.20 6.56
N LYS A 241 -2.40 -19.24 7.04
CA LYS A 241 -2.40 -17.85 6.56
C LYS A 241 -1.24 -17.07 7.19
N PRO A 242 -0.54 -16.19 6.45
CA PRO A 242 0.26 -15.13 7.06
C PRO A 242 -0.56 -14.31 8.08
N GLY A 243 0.09 -13.72 9.08
CA GLY A 243 -0.55 -12.90 10.14
C GLY A 243 -1.42 -11.83 9.53
#